data_AF-A0A4Y2NVA8-F1
#
_entry.id   AF-A0A4Y2NVA8-F1
#
_cell.length_a   1.000
_cell.length_b   1.000
_cell.length_c   1.000
_cell.angle_alpha   90.00
_cell.angle_beta   90.00
_cell.angle_gamma   90.00
#
_symmetry.space_group_name_H-M   'P 1'
#
loop_
_entity.id
_entity.type
_entity.pdbx_description
1 polymer ?
#
loop_
_entity_poly.entity_id
_entity_poly.type
_entity_poly.pdbx_seq_one_letter_code
_entity_poly.pdbx_strand_id
1 'polypeptide(L)'
;MEDGFAERFEQFKTNKSTPAFIVNPLNTNTNEINIEPFGIDAGSLQMQSLDLKTKDLWSGKFTDLKNKLEELEVQKCMHIAQHK
;
A
#
# COMPACT_ATOMS: atom_id res chain seq x y z
N MET A 1 -2.89 32.66 23.70
CA MET A 1 -3.50 31.31 23.64
C MET A 1 -4.12 31.02 22.29
N GLU A 2 -4.77 31.99 21.64
CA GLU A 2 -5.29 31.84 20.26
C GLU A 2 -4.21 31.64 19.19
N ASP A 3 -3.11 32.41 19.25
CA ASP A 3 -2.08 32.39 18.20
C ASP A 3 -1.40 31.01 18.04
N GLY A 4 -1.12 30.33 19.15
CA GLY A 4 -0.49 29.01 19.13
C GLY A 4 -1.43 27.89 18.67
N PHE A 5 -2.76 28.06 18.81
CA PHE A 5 -3.72 27.10 18.25
C PHE A 5 -3.85 27.30 16.74
N ALA A 6 -4.00 28.55 16.28
CA ALA A 6 -4.08 28.86 14.86
C ALA A 6 -2.84 28.35 14.11
N GLU A 7 -1.64 28.58 14.65
CA GLU A 7 -0.39 28.09 14.07
C GLU A 7 -0.34 26.56 13.97
N ARG A 8 -0.66 25.84 15.05
CA ARG A 8 -0.68 24.37 15.06
C ARG A 8 -1.76 23.80 14.14
N PHE A 9 -2.89 24.48 14.01
CA PHE A 9 -3.97 24.09 13.12
C PHE A 9 -3.59 24.27 11.64
N GLU A 10 -2.91 25.36 11.30
CA GLU A 10 -2.33 25.53 9.95
C GLU A 10 -1.29 24.45 9.65
N GLN A 11 -0.39 24.15 10.59
CA GLN A 11 0.58 23.06 10.46
C GLN A 11 -0.11 21.69 10.30
N PHE A 12 -1.22 21.46 11.00
CA PHE A 12 -2.01 20.24 10.82
C PHE A 12 -2.62 20.15 9.41
N LYS A 13 -3.17 21.26 8.89
CA LYS A 13 -3.69 21.32 7.52
C LYS A 13 -2.61 21.04 6.47
N THR A 14 -1.39 21.53 6.68
CA THR A 14 -0.25 21.25 5.78
C THR A 14 0.27 19.82 5.91
N ASN A 15 0.08 19.17 7.05
CA ASN A 15 0.52 17.79 7.30
C ASN A 15 -0.59 16.74 7.03
N LYS A 16 -1.66 17.10 6.31
CA LYS A 16 -2.81 16.22 6.07
C LYS A 16 -2.45 14.88 5.40
N SER A 17 -1.43 14.88 4.56
CA SER A 17 -0.88 13.70 3.90
C SER A 17 -0.26 12.70 4.89
N THR A 18 0.27 13.17 6.02
CA THR A 18 0.93 12.30 7.02
C THR A 18 -0.06 11.35 7.70
N PRO A 19 -1.19 11.80 8.29
CA PRO A 19 -2.23 10.89 8.76
C PRO A 19 -2.82 10.02 7.65
N ALA A 20 -3.00 10.57 6.43
CA ALA A 20 -3.52 9.81 5.30
C ALA A 20 -2.60 8.64 4.92
N PHE A 21 -1.28 8.84 4.95
CA PHE A 21 -0.30 7.79 4.70
C PHE A 21 -0.34 6.70 5.77
N ILE A 22 -0.52 7.05 7.04
CA ILE A 22 -0.63 6.06 8.14
C ILE A 22 -1.86 5.17 7.96
N VAL A 23 -3.00 5.76 7.57
CA VAL A 23 -4.26 5.03 7.39
C VAL A 23 -4.27 4.25 6.08
N ASN A 24 -3.70 4.82 5.02
CA ASN A 24 -3.72 4.25 3.68
C ASN A 24 -2.41 4.56 2.91
N PRO A 25 -1.33 3.80 3.20
CA PRO A 25 -0.01 4.08 2.66
C PRO A 25 0.09 3.83 1.15
N LEU A 26 -0.76 2.96 0.59
CA LEU A 26 -0.75 2.63 -0.84
C LEU A 26 -1.33 3.75 -1.71
N ASN A 27 -2.32 4.48 -1.19
CA ASN A 27 -3.08 5.48 -1.96
C ASN A 27 -2.61 6.93 -1.73
N THR A 28 -1.63 7.14 -0.85
CA THR A 28 -1.14 8.48 -0.52
C THR A 28 0.07 8.85 -1.39
N ASN A 29 0.13 10.11 -1.83
CA ASN A 29 1.29 10.65 -2.52
C ASN A 29 2.42 10.92 -1.52
N THR A 30 3.50 10.13 -1.61
CA THR A 30 4.65 10.25 -0.72
C THR A 30 5.39 11.58 -0.84
N ASN A 31 5.25 12.26 -1.99
CA ASN A 31 5.90 13.56 -2.22
C ASN A 31 5.22 14.70 -1.45
N GLU A 32 3.99 14.49 -0.99
CA GLU A 32 3.23 15.49 -0.22
C GLU A 32 3.38 15.30 1.29
N ILE A 33 4.08 14.24 1.74
CA ILE A 33 4.24 13.94 3.17
C ILE A 33 5.32 14.84 3.76
N ASN A 34 4.94 15.66 4.75
CA ASN A 34 5.91 16.41 5.53
C ASN A 34 6.57 15.51 6.57
N ILE A 35 7.84 15.17 6.34
CA ILE A 35 8.60 14.23 7.15
C ILE A 35 9.76 14.87 7.93
N GLU A 36 10.10 16.13 7.61
CA GLU A 36 11.18 16.88 8.26
C GLU A 36 11.05 16.89 9.79
N PRO A 37 9.85 17.10 10.38
CA PRO A 37 9.70 17.14 11.84
C PRO A 37 10.01 15.81 12.53
N PHE A 38 10.03 14.70 11.79
CA PHE A 38 10.22 13.36 12.35
C PHE A 38 11.66 12.85 12.18
N GLY A 39 12.54 13.62 11.51
CA GLY A 39 13.91 13.18 11.22
C GLY A 39 13.98 11.94 10.31
N ILE A 40 12.94 11.72 9.50
CA ILE A 40 12.87 10.60 8.56
C ILE A 40 13.51 11.03 7.24
N ASP A 41 14.37 10.17 6.68
CA ASP A 41 14.94 10.38 5.36
C ASP A 41 13.90 10.19 4.24
N ALA A 42 13.80 11.18 3.34
CA ALA A 42 12.88 11.17 2.22
C ALA A 42 13.13 10.02 1.26
N GLY A 43 14.40 9.72 0.99
CA GLY A 43 14.78 8.60 0.12
C GLY A 43 14.33 7.27 0.69
N SER A 44 14.56 7.04 1.98
CA SER A 44 14.13 5.85 2.70
C SER A 44 12.61 5.67 2.67
N LEU A 45 11.84 6.73 2.94
CA LEU A 45 10.38 6.66 2.89
C LEU A 45 9.87 6.33 1.48
N GLN A 46 10.45 6.95 0.45
CA GLN A 46 10.08 6.69 -0.94
C GLN A 46 10.39 5.23 -1.34
N MET A 47 11.57 4.73 -0.97
CA MET A 47 11.98 3.34 -1.23
C MET A 47 11.05 2.34 -0.54
N GLN A 48 10.74 2.54 0.74
CA GLN A 48 9.82 1.65 1.48
C GLN A 48 8.39 1.71 0.92
N SER A 49 7.94 2.89 0.48
CA SER A 49 6.62 3.03 -0.14
C SER A 49 6.54 2.34 -1.50
N LEU A 50 7.62 2.37 -2.28
CA LEU A 50 7.72 1.63 -3.55
C LEU A 50 7.72 0.12 -3.31
N ASP A 51 8.46 -0.36 -2.31
CA ASP A 51 8.47 -1.77 -1.92
C ASP A 51 7.07 -2.24 -1.52
N LEU A 52 6.34 -1.45 -0.72
CA LEU A 52 4.98 -1.77 -0.32
C LEU A 52 4.01 -1.93 -1.51
N LYS A 53 4.06 -0.99 -2.48
CA LYS A 53 3.26 -1.07 -3.72
C LYS A 53 3.63 -2.29 -4.56
N THR A 54 4.92 -2.62 -4.59
CA THR A 54 5.43 -3.77 -5.33
C THR A 54 4.94 -5.07 -4.69
N LYS A 55 4.99 -5.17 -3.36
CA LYS A 55 4.46 -6.30 -2.59
C LYS A 55 2.96 -6.50 -2.82
N ASP A 56 2.17 -5.42 -2.79
CA ASP A 56 0.73 -5.46 -3.06
C ASP A 56 0.45 -6.01 -4.47
N LEU A 57 1.12 -5.46 -5.48
CA LEU A 57 1.00 -5.92 -6.87
C LEU A 57 1.32 -7.42 -7.02
N TRP A 58 2.44 -7.88 -6.43
CA TRP A 58 2.84 -9.29 -6.52
C TRP A 58 1.89 -10.20 -5.75
N SER A 59 1.32 -9.75 -4.64
CA SER A 59 0.33 -10.52 -3.89
C SER A 59 -0.92 -10.83 -4.72
N GLY A 60 -1.40 -9.85 -5.49
CA GLY A 60 -2.51 -10.05 -6.44
C GLY A 60 -2.14 -11.05 -7.53
N LYS A 61 -0.97 -10.86 -8.17
CA LYS A 61 -0.49 -11.79 -9.21
C LYS A 61 -0.36 -13.23 -8.73
N PHE A 62 0.13 -13.44 -7.51
CA PHE A 62 0.26 -14.78 -6.95
C PHE A 62 -1.09 -15.38 -6.56
N THR A 63 -2.05 -14.57 -6.12
CA THR A 63 -3.43 -15.01 -5.89
C THR A 63 -4.08 -15.47 -7.19
N ASP A 64 -3.94 -14.69 -8.26
CA ASP A 64 -4.45 -15.06 -9.59
C ASP A 64 -3.79 -16.33 -10.13
N LEU A 65 -2.47 -16.45 -9.96
CA LEU A 65 -1.73 -17.64 -10.37
C LEU A 65 -2.20 -18.88 -9.60
N LYS A 66 -2.37 -18.76 -8.28
CA LYS A 66 -2.90 -19.84 -7.44
C LYS A 66 -4.26 -20.31 -7.95
N ASN A 67 -5.19 -19.39 -8.19
CA ASN A 67 -6.53 -19.73 -8.67
C ASN A 67 -6.50 -20.47 -10.02
N LYS A 68 -5.64 -20.04 -10.95
CA LYS A 68 -5.45 -20.71 -12.25
C LYS A 68 -4.91 -22.13 -12.10
N LEU A 69 -3.99 -22.34 -11.15
CA LEU A 69 -3.43 -23.67 -10.87
C LEU A 69 -4.48 -24.59 -10.26
N GLU A 70 -5.29 -24.08 -9.32
CA GLU A 70 -6.40 -24.83 -8.73
C GLU A 70 -7.45 -25.22 -9.78
N GLU A 71 -7.83 -24.29 -10.65
CA GLU A 71 -8.77 -24.56 -11.74
C GLU A 71 -8.23 -25.63 -12.71
N LEU A 72 -6.95 -25.53 -13.08
CA LEU A 72 -6.32 -26.52 -13.95
C LEU A 72 -6.32 -27.91 -13.32
N GLU A 73 -6.07 -28.03 -12.02
CA GLU A 73 -6.08 -29.31 -11.33
C GLU A 73 -7.49 -29.90 -11.26
N VAL A 74 -8.51 -29.07 -10.98
CA VAL A 74 -9.92 -29.48 -11.01
C VAL A 74 -10.32 -30.02 -12.39
N GLN A 75 -9.93 -29.32 -13.46
CA GLN A 75 -10.20 -29.76 -14.83
C GLN A 75 -9.55 -31.11 -15.15
N LYS A 76 -8.30 -31.32 -14.73
CA LYS A 76 -7.61 -32.62 -14.88
C LYS A 76 -8.33 -33.74 -14.15
N CYS A 77 -8.76 -33.51 -12.90
CA CYS A 77 -9.52 -34.50 -12.13
C CYS A 77 -10.84 -34.88 -12.82
N MET A 78 -11.58 -33.89 -13.34
CA MET A 78 -12.84 -34.13 -14.06
C MET A 78 -12.62 -34.98 -15.31
N HIS A 79 -11.59 -34.67 -16.09
CA HIS A 79 -11.28 -35.43 -17.31
C HIS A 79 -10.91 -36.88 -17.01
N ILE A 80 -10.11 -37.13 -15.98
CA ILE A 80 -9.77 -38.49 -15.53
C ILE A 80 -11.02 -39.26 -15.09
N ALA A 81 -11.94 -38.62 -14.37
CA ALA A 81 -13.17 -39.25 -13.91
C ALA A 81 -14.13 -39.60 -15.06
N GLN A 82 -14.16 -38.80 -16.13
CA GLN A 82 -15.00 -39.03 -17.31
C GLN A 82 -14.47 -40.16 -18.23
N HIS A 83 -13.17 -40.42 -18.21
CA HIS A 83 -12.51 -41.43 -19.05
C HIS A 83 -12.15 -42.73 -18.29
N LYS A 84 -12.69 -42.91 -17.08
CA LYS A 84 -12.71 -44.18 -16.33
C LYS A 84 -14.03 -44.91 -16.55
#